data_AF-A0A522PM17-F1
#
_entry.id   AF-A0A522PM17-F1
#
_cell.length_a   1.000
_cell.length_b   1.000
_cell.length_c   1.000
_cell.angle_alpha   90.00
_cell.angle_beta   90.00
_cell.angle_gamma   90.00
#
_symmetry.space_group_name_H-M   'P 1'
#
loop_
_entity.id
_entity.type
_entity.pdbx_description
1 polymer ?
#
loop_
_entity_poly.entity_id
_entity_poly.type
_entity_poly.pdbx_seq_one_letter_code
_entity_poly.pdbx_strand_id
1 'polypeptide(L)'
;VDGDGPFILHPGEFVLGQTLEWVELPDDLVARLEGKALALDTPVPTPSGWRTMGDLEPGDLVFDETGVPTAVVAATVPVIGRPCREVVFSDGTRVTADADHQWVTIDKNGRRYGRRQAKVRTTEEIRGSIRVQGEMNHQIPLAGPVRYPDRIDLPIEPYAFGAWLGDGTTTAAAITSVDDEILEQISGEGYPVRRLMYAPHLSSIGAAGHTRDQARGRYASHGSLARRLRDLGLGDGTYVPRPYLEAGLRQRLALLQGLMDSDGHADDVAGRCEFTSTNERLADAVVEIAAGLGFRPFKTIDRAHLHGADKGPRFRVKFTPDRPVFRLTRKLARQKPPPARNHAFRTIDVVREVASVPVRCIQVASPRGMFLISHAFIPTHNSSLGRLGLLIHSTAGYVDPGWKGNLTLELSNVANLPIALYVGMKIGQISFFRMSSPVERPYGSKELGSKYQGQSTPTASAYYRDFGGDRRQVKGGPRRQKE
;
A
#
# COMPACT_ATOMS: atom_id res chain seq x y z
N VAL A 1 34.01 -3.61 11.61
CA VAL A 1 33.67 -2.72 10.49
C VAL A 1 33.96 -1.31 11.00
N ASP A 2 34.98 -0.66 10.44
CA ASP A 2 35.36 0.70 10.84
C ASP A 2 34.56 1.71 10.00
N GLY A 3 33.73 2.53 10.64
CA GLY A 3 33.16 3.79 10.12
C GLY A 3 32.09 3.70 9.01
N ASP A 4 30.90 4.27 9.30
CA ASP A 4 29.79 4.80 8.45
C ASP A 4 29.36 4.12 7.12
N GLY A 5 30.04 3.10 6.61
CA GLY A 5 29.72 2.38 5.38
C GLY A 5 28.94 1.08 5.62
N PRO A 6 28.18 0.58 4.62
CA PRO A 6 27.52 -0.71 4.71
C PRO A 6 28.53 -1.87 4.72
N PHE A 7 28.28 -2.86 5.58
CA PHE A 7 28.88 -4.19 5.46
C PHE A 7 28.07 -5.02 4.45
N ILE A 8 28.68 -5.44 3.35
CA ILE A 8 28.01 -6.23 2.33
C ILE A 8 28.18 -7.71 2.67
N LEU A 9 27.06 -8.40 2.96
CA LEU A 9 26.99 -9.84 3.17
C LEU A 9 26.58 -10.53 1.86
N HIS A 10 27.53 -11.16 1.17
CA HIS A 10 27.29 -11.83 -0.10
C HIS A 10 26.54 -13.15 0.06
N PRO A 11 25.86 -13.65 -1.00
CA PRO A 11 25.23 -14.97 -1.00
C PRO A 11 26.15 -16.08 -0.50
N GLY A 12 25.66 -16.92 0.41
CA GLY A 12 26.40 -18.03 1.01
C GLY A 12 27.37 -17.64 2.12
N GLU A 13 27.55 -16.36 2.41
CA GLU A 13 28.43 -15.92 3.49
C GLU A 13 27.79 -16.09 4.88
N PHE A 14 28.66 -16.30 5.85
CA PHE A 14 28.35 -16.40 7.26
C PHE A 14 29.21 -15.41 8.04
N VAL A 15 28.59 -14.57 8.85
CA VAL A 15 29.27 -13.60 9.71
C VAL A 15 28.64 -13.57 11.10
N LEU A 16 29.45 -13.25 12.10
CA LEU A 16 28.96 -13.04 13.45
C LEU A 16 28.68 -11.55 13.68
N GLY A 17 27.45 -11.25 14.10
CA GLY A 17 27.04 -9.93 14.59
C GLY A 17 26.73 -9.98 16.09
N GLN A 18 26.33 -8.84 16.66
CA GLN A 18 25.77 -8.81 18.01
C GLN A 18 24.67 -7.76 18.14
N THR A 19 23.79 -7.93 19.13
CA THR A 19 22.87 -6.88 19.55
C THR A 19 23.64 -5.70 20.16
N LEU A 20 23.14 -4.47 19.96
CA LEU A 20 23.62 -3.31 20.72
C LEU A 20 23.10 -3.36 22.15
N GLU A 21 21.91 -3.92 22.32
CA GLU A 21 21.23 -4.13 23.58
C GLU A 21 21.90 -5.26 24.39
N TRP A 22 22.00 -5.03 25.69
CA TRP A 22 22.35 -6.06 26.68
C TRP A 22 21.05 -6.70 27.20
N VAL A 23 21.01 -8.02 27.24
CA VAL A 23 19.81 -8.79 27.61
C VAL A 23 20.13 -9.70 28.80
N GLU A 24 19.21 -9.78 29.75
CA GLU A 24 19.20 -10.75 30.85
C GLU A 24 17.82 -11.37 30.94
N LEU A 25 17.77 -12.71 31.02
CA LEU A 25 16.53 -13.45 31.17
C LEU A 25 16.39 -13.97 32.61
N PRO A 26 15.22 -13.77 33.25
CA PRO A 26 14.93 -14.45 34.51
C PRO A 26 14.78 -15.97 34.28
N ASP A 27 14.86 -16.74 35.36
CA ASP A 27 14.88 -18.21 35.33
C ASP A 27 13.55 -18.83 34.86
N ASP A 28 12.50 -18.03 34.65
CA ASP A 28 11.18 -18.43 34.19
C ASP A 28 10.84 -17.92 32.77
N LEU A 29 11.83 -17.54 31.96
CA LEU A 29 11.62 -16.96 30.63
C LEU A 29 12.64 -17.47 29.59
N VAL A 30 12.16 -17.87 28.41
CA VAL A 30 12.99 -18.26 27.23
C VAL A 30 12.68 -17.35 26.04
N ALA A 31 13.58 -17.20 25.04
CA ALA A 31 13.32 -16.32 23.88
C ALA A 31 13.67 -16.85 22.46
N ARG A 32 13.03 -16.31 21.37
CA ARG A 32 13.20 -16.69 19.93
C ARG A 32 12.98 -15.54 18.91
N LEU A 33 13.53 -15.63 17.68
CA LEU A 33 13.46 -14.59 16.61
C LEU A 33 12.73 -15.02 15.30
N GLU A 34 11.85 -14.17 14.72
CA GLU A 34 10.90 -14.50 13.60
C GLU A 34 10.61 -13.35 12.57
N GLY A 35 9.91 -13.63 11.44
CA GLY A 35 9.51 -12.65 10.37
C GLY A 35 7.99 -12.63 10.00
N LYS A 36 7.52 -11.64 9.18
CA LYS A 36 6.09 -11.22 8.90
C LYS A 36 5.57 -11.35 7.42
N ALA A 37 4.27 -11.51 7.06
CA ALA A 37 3.82 -11.74 5.64
C ALA A 37 2.36 -11.31 5.23
N LEU A 38 2.06 -11.16 3.92
CA LEU A 38 0.74 -10.86 3.31
C LEU A 38 0.28 -11.91 2.28
N ALA A 39 -1.02 -12.07 2.02
CA ALA A 39 -1.55 -13.00 1.01
C ALA A 39 -1.06 -12.69 -0.42
N LEU A 40 -0.74 -13.72 -1.22
CA LEU A 40 -0.14 -13.56 -2.55
C LEU A 40 -1.02 -12.77 -3.54
N ASP A 41 -2.33 -12.92 -3.46
CA ASP A 41 -3.29 -12.28 -4.35
C ASP A 41 -3.60 -10.82 -3.99
N THR A 42 -3.00 -10.30 -2.91
CA THR A 42 -3.19 -8.90 -2.48
C THR A 42 -2.77 -7.95 -3.62
N PRO A 43 -3.67 -7.08 -4.13
CA PRO A 43 -3.30 -6.14 -5.17
C PRO A 43 -2.38 -5.05 -4.63
N VAL A 44 -1.37 -4.68 -5.39
CA VAL A 44 -0.36 -3.66 -5.07
C VAL A 44 -0.30 -2.67 -6.24
N PRO A 45 -0.49 -1.35 -6.00
CA PRO A 45 -0.36 -0.35 -7.03
C PRO A 45 1.11 -0.09 -7.36
N THR A 46 1.45 -0.11 -8.65
CA THR A 46 2.76 0.25 -9.18
C THR A 46 2.65 1.42 -10.16
N PRO A 47 3.73 2.17 -10.44
CA PRO A 47 3.73 3.19 -11.49
C PRO A 47 3.39 2.66 -12.90
N SER A 48 3.45 1.35 -13.12
CA SER A 48 3.16 0.67 -14.39
C SER A 48 1.85 -0.12 -14.39
N GLY A 49 1.02 0.01 -13.35
CA GLY A 49 -0.28 -0.63 -13.23
C GLY A 49 -0.45 -1.44 -11.94
N TRP A 50 -1.48 -2.28 -11.88
CA TRP A 50 -1.68 -3.17 -10.73
C TRP A 50 -0.86 -4.44 -10.89
N ARG A 51 -0.19 -4.86 -9.81
CA ARG A 51 0.41 -6.20 -9.67
C ARG A 51 -0.16 -6.88 -8.42
N THR A 52 -0.01 -8.19 -8.31
CA THR A 52 -0.28 -8.87 -7.04
C THR A 52 0.99 -8.91 -6.18
N MET A 53 0.83 -9.08 -4.87
CA MET A 53 1.95 -9.32 -3.96
C MET A 53 2.80 -10.52 -4.41
N GLY A 54 2.14 -11.54 -4.97
CA GLY A 54 2.69 -12.75 -5.58
C GLY A 54 3.59 -12.49 -6.78
N ASP A 55 3.37 -11.40 -7.52
CA ASP A 55 4.12 -11.11 -8.74
C ASP A 55 5.34 -10.22 -8.50
N LEU A 56 5.46 -9.58 -7.33
CA LEU A 56 6.50 -8.57 -7.10
C LEU A 56 7.90 -9.19 -7.00
N GLU A 57 8.86 -8.51 -7.63
CA GLU A 57 10.27 -8.88 -7.70
C GLU A 57 11.18 -7.73 -7.23
N PRO A 58 12.40 -8.02 -6.76
CA PRO A 58 13.40 -6.99 -6.50
C PRO A 58 13.62 -6.11 -7.75
N GLY A 59 13.60 -4.79 -7.58
CA GLY A 59 13.69 -3.81 -8.66
C GLY A 59 12.35 -3.25 -9.13
N ASP A 60 11.23 -3.92 -8.85
CA ASP A 60 9.90 -3.37 -9.12
C ASP A 60 9.66 -2.09 -8.32
N LEU A 61 8.84 -1.18 -8.86
CA LEU A 61 8.42 0.02 -8.15
C LEU A 61 7.03 -0.17 -7.55
N VAL A 62 6.85 0.22 -6.29
CA VAL A 62 5.55 0.33 -5.62
C VAL A 62 5.43 1.73 -5.02
N PHE A 63 4.27 2.11 -4.50
CA PHE A 63 4.12 3.41 -3.81
C PHE A 63 4.35 3.27 -2.31
N ASP A 64 5.06 4.23 -1.72
CA ASP A 64 5.14 4.39 -0.27
C ASP A 64 3.85 5.03 0.31
N GLU A 65 3.78 5.19 1.64
CA GLU A 65 2.61 5.77 2.29
C GLU A 65 2.31 7.23 1.90
N THR A 66 3.30 7.94 1.36
CA THR A 66 3.15 9.33 0.91
C THR A 66 2.75 9.41 -0.57
N GLY A 67 2.67 8.25 -1.23
CA GLY A 67 2.36 8.11 -2.64
C GLY A 67 3.57 8.25 -3.56
N VAL A 68 4.80 8.26 -3.05
CA VAL A 68 6.03 8.36 -3.84
C VAL A 68 6.46 6.96 -4.29
N PRO A 69 6.86 6.76 -5.57
CA PRO A 69 7.46 5.50 -6.01
C PRO A 69 8.70 5.12 -5.18
N THR A 70 8.76 3.87 -4.76
CA THR A 70 9.86 3.28 -4.02
C THR A 70 10.15 1.88 -4.55
N ALA A 71 11.41 1.50 -4.60
CA ALA A 71 11.82 0.20 -5.11
C ALA A 71 11.53 -0.92 -4.11
N VAL A 72 11.04 -2.05 -4.61
CA VAL A 72 11.12 -3.35 -3.94
C VAL A 72 12.60 -3.73 -3.90
N VAL A 73 13.17 -3.77 -2.70
CA VAL A 73 14.59 -4.11 -2.50
C VAL A 73 14.79 -5.61 -2.53
N ALA A 74 13.83 -6.35 -1.98
CA ALA A 74 13.82 -7.80 -2.08
C ALA A 74 12.45 -8.38 -1.70
N ALA A 75 12.24 -9.65 -2.02
CA ALA A 75 10.96 -10.31 -1.81
C ALA A 75 11.14 -11.80 -1.47
N THR A 76 10.29 -12.31 -0.57
CA THR A 76 10.41 -13.69 -0.07
C THR A 76 9.78 -14.68 -1.02
N VAL A 77 10.21 -15.94 -0.90
CA VAL A 77 9.40 -17.08 -1.35
C VAL A 77 8.06 -17.12 -0.60
N PRO A 78 6.97 -17.61 -1.22
CA PRO A 78 5.72 -17.86 -0.54
C PRO A 78 5.87 -18.84 0.64
N VAL A 79 5.20 -18.53 1.74
CA VAL A 79 5.12 -19.35 2.95
C VAL A 79 3.68 -19.85 3.10
N ILE A 80 3.53 -21.13 3.45
CA ILE A 80 2.23 -21.81 3.58
C ILE A 80 1.99 -22.19 5.05
N GLY A 81 0.74 -22.30 5.47
CA GLY A 81 0.36 -22.84 6.78
C GLY A 81 0.48 -21.84 7.93
N ARG A 82 0.72 -20.56 7.65
CA ARG A 82 0.74 -19.52 8.68
C ARG A 82 -0.67 -19.07 9.07
N PRO A 83 -0.93 -18.73 10.35
CA PRO A 83 -2.22 -18.20 10.78
C PRO A 83 -2.56 -16.90 10.03
N CYS A 84 -3.69 -16.90 9.33
CA CYS A 84 -4.16 -15.74 8.57
C CYS A 84 -5.36 -15.08 9.24
N ARG A 85 -5.48 -13.78 9.01
CA ARG A 85 -6.59 -12.93 9.46
C ARG A 85 -7.09 -12.09 8.31
N GLU A 86 -8.40 -11.91 8.23
CA GLU A 86 -9.00 -10.90 7.37
C GLU A 86 -9.23 -9.62 8.17
N VAL A 87 -8.64 -8.53 7.69
CA VAL A 87 -8.78 -7.18 8.21
C VAL A 87 -9.81 -6.44 7.36
N VAL A 88 -10.88 -5.94 7.98
CA VAL A 88 -11.95 -5.18 7.31
C VAL A 88 -11.93 -3.74 7.80
N PHE A 89 -11.90 -2.80 6.86
CA PHE A 89 -11.83 -1.37 7.11
C PHE A 89 -13.21 -0.71 7.03
N SER A 90 -13.33 0.49 7.60
CA SER A 90 -14.57 1.28 7.63
C SER A 90 -15.12 1.72 6.27
N ASP A 91 -14.35 1.53 5.19
CA ASP A 91 -14.79 1.76 3.81
C ASP A 91 -15.19 0.47 3.09
N GLY A 92 -15.20 -0.67 3.80
CA GLY A 92 -15.52 -1.99 3.27
C GLY A 92 -14.34 -2.73 2.65
N THR A 93 -13.15 -2.12 2.53
CA THR A 93 -11.95 -2.78 2.01
C THR A 93 -11.57 -3.96 2.90
N ARG A 94 -11.10 -5.04 2.28
CA ARG A 94 -10.69 -6.28 2.96
C ARG A 94 -9.28 -6.65 2.54
N VAL A 95 -8.46 -7.04 3.51
CA VAL A 95 -7.10 -7.53 3.28
C VAL A 95 -6.87 -8.78 4.11
N THR A 96 -6.33 -9.83 3.48
CA THR A 96 -5.88 -11.04 4.19
C THR A 96 -4.40 -10.91 4.50
N ALA A 97 -4.05 -11.02 5.78
CA ALA A 97 -2.70 -10.86 6.28
C ALA A 97 -2.34 -11.96 7.28
N ASP A 98 -1.04 -12.23 7.42
CA ASP A 98 -0.53 -13.06 8.51
C ASP A 98 -0.86 -12.44 9.88
N ALA A 99 -1.02 -13.28 10.90
CA ALA A 99 -1.28 -12.84 12.27
C ALA A 99 -0.21 -11.86 12.79
N ASP A 100 1.06 -12.04 12.38
CA ASP A 100 2.17 -11.17 12.79
C ASP A 100 2.41 -10.00 11.84
N HIS A 101 1.62 -9.89 10.77
CA HIS A 101 1.76 -8.80 9.80
C HIS A 101 1.56 -7.44 10.46
N GLN A 102 2.41 -6.48 10.12
CA GLN A 102 2.52 -5.22 10.85
C GLN A 102 1.79 -4.06 10.17
N TRP A 103 1.12 -3.27 11.00
CA TRP A 103 0.35 -2.11 10.61
C TRP A 103 0.74 -0.92 11.47
N VAL A 104 0.84 0.26 10.86
CA VAL A 104 0.97 1.51 11.59
C VAL A 104 -0.42 2.00 11.98
N THR A 105 -0.74 1.94 13.27
CA THR A 105 -2.07 2.25 13.80
C THR A 105 -2.03 3.35 14.86
N ILE A 106 -3.10 4.15 14.93
CA ILE A 106 -3.36 5.10 16.02
C ILE A 106 -4.50 4.56 16.88
N ASP A 107 -4.19 4.24 18.13
CA ASP A 107 -5.15 3.74 19.11
C ASP A 107 -5.96 4.87 19.79
N LYS A 108 -7.00 4.54 20.56
CA LYS A 108 -7.84 5.51 21.27
C LYS A 108 -7.06 6.41 22.24
N ASN A 109 -6.07 5.88 22.94
CA ASN A 109 -5.25 6.67 23.86
C ASN A 109 -4.39 7.68 23.10
N GLY A 110 -3.78 7.27 21.99
CA GLY A 110 -3.06 8.15 21.06
C GLY A 110 -3.93 9.25 20.48
N ARG A 111 -5.24 9.04 20.34
CA ARG A 111 -6.18 10.11 19.95
C ARG A 111 -6.44 11.11 21.08
N ARG A 112 -6.59 10.63 22.33
CA ARG A 112 -7.05 11.43 23.48
C ARG A 112 -6.02 12.44 24.00
N TYR A 113 -4.72 12.13 23.90
CA TYR A 113 -3.66 12.96 24.49
C TYR A 113 -3.02 13.98 23.54
N GLY A 114 -3.62 14.26 22.36
CA GLY A 114 -3.08 15.21 21.36
C GLY A 114 -1.78 14.77 20.68
N ARG A 115 -1.07 13.80 21.28
CA ARG A 115 0.05 13.05 20.74
C ARG A 115 -0.52 11.93 19.86
N ARG A 116 -0.86 12.23 18.60
CA ARG A 116 -1.23 11.24 17.55
C ARG A 116 -0.05 10.27 17.27
N GLN A 117 0.34 9.50 18.28
CA GLN A 117 1.45 8.57 18.23
C GLN A 117 0.99 7.33 17.50
N ALA A 118 1.40 7.26 16.25
CA ALA A 118 1.33 6.05 15.47
C ALA A 118 2.23 4.99 16.12
N LYS A 119 1.71 3.76 16.28
CA LYS A 119 2.45 2.60 16.78
C LYS A 119 2.35 1.48 15.77
N VAL A 120 3.45 0.76 15.60
CA VAL A 120 3.45 -0.49 14.83
C VAL A 120 2.78 -1.57 15.69
N ARG A 121 1.81 -2.27 15.11
CA ARG A 121 1.11 -3.40 15.74
C ARG A 121 0.98 -4.57 14.79
N THR A 122 1.00 -5.79 15.30
CA THR A 122 0.64 -6.96 14.51
C THR A 122 -0.87 -7.06 14.28
N THR A 123 -1.28 -7.82 13.27
CA THR A 123 -2.70 -8.10 13.02
C THR A 123 -3.37 -8.74 14.24
N GLU A 124 -2.65 -9.61 14.96
CA GLU A 124 -3.13 -10.29 16.16
C GLU A 124 -3.25 -9.33 17.36
N GLU A 125 -2.32 -8.40 17.56
CA GLU A 125 -2.44 -7.35 18.59
C GLU A 125 -3.64 -6.43 18.33
N ILE A 126 -3.89 -6.09 17.06
CA ILE A 126 -5.06 -5.31 16.65
C ILE A 126 -6.34 -6.09 16.97
N ARG A 127 -6.38 -7.39 16.64
CA ARG A 127 -7.52 -8.28 16.95
C ARG A 127 -7.82 -8.29 18.46
N GLY A 128 -6.79 -8.53 19.28
CA GLY A 128 -6.92 -8.61 20.74
C GLY A 128 -7.36 -7.30 21.40
N SER A 129 -7.24 -6.17 20.70
CA SER A 129 -7.58 -4.85 21.21
C SER A 129 -8.47 -4.05 20.26
N ILE A 130 -9.29 -4.72 19.43
CA ILE A 130 -10.08 -4.09 18.37
C ILE A 130 -11.08 -3.06 18.92
N ARG A 131 -11.62 -3.32 20.11
CA ARG A 131 -12.50 -2.42 20.86
C ARG A 131 -11.97 -2.15 22.25
N VAL A 132 -12.16 -0.92 22.72
CA VAL A 132 -11.85 -0.48 24.09
C VAL A 132 -12.98 0.40 24.58
N GLN A 133 -13.58 0.03 25.72
CA GLN A 133 -14.74 0.74 26.29
C GLN A 133 -15.92 0.84 25.31
N GLY A 134 -16.22 -0.25 24.57
CA GLY A 134 -17.34 -0.31 23.63
C GLY A 134 -17.12 0.38 22.28
N GLU A 135 -16.02 1.12 22.09
CA GLU A 135 -15.70 1.85 20.87
C GLU A 135 -14.55 1.21 20.09
N MET A 136 -14.48 1.48 18.78
CA MET A 136 -13.36 1.04 17.93
C MET A 136 -12.04 1.68 18.34
N ASN A 137 -11.01 0.84 18.45
CA ASN A 137 -9.73 1.27 18.99
C ASN A 137 -8.74 1.72 17.91
N HIS A 138 -8.64 1.02 16.77
CA HIS A 138 -7.53 1.21 15.82
C HIS A 138 -7.92 1.97 14.55
N GLN A 139 -7.06 2.91 14.15
CA GLN A 139 -7.18 3.66 12.90
C GLN A 139 -5.86 3.63 12.12
N ILE A 140 -5.94 3.49 10.79
CA ILE A 140 -4.79 3.60 9.87
C ILE A 140 -4.84 4.96 9.17
N PRO A 141 -3.73 5.70 9.07
CA PRO A 141 -3.65 6.93 8.26
C PRO A 141 -4.02 6.69 6.79
N LEU A 142 -4.66 7.66 6.15
CA LEU A 142 -4.76 7.66 4.69
C LEU A 142 -3.38 7.84 4.06
N ALA A 143 -3.19 7.20 2.90
CA ALA A 143 -2.04 7.47 2.05
C ALA A 143 -2.08 8.90 1.50
N GLY A 144 -0.90 9.45 1.20
CA GLY A 144 -0.79 10.59 0.31
C GLY A 144 -1.27 10.26 -1.11
N PRO A 145 -1.53 11.26 -1.96
CA PRO A 145 -1.88 11.03 -3.35
C PRO A 145 -0.75 10.31 -4.08
N VAL A 146 -1.06 9.18 -4.73
CA VAL A 146 -0.06 8.43 -5.50
C VAL A 146 0.46 9.24 -6.68
N ARG A 147 1.76 9.16 -6.93
CA ARG A 147 2.47 9.97 -7.91
C ARG A 147 2.82 9.14 -9.13
N TYR A 148 1.84 8.97 -10.00
CA TYR A 148 2.10 8.57 -11.37
C TYR A 148 2.81 9.69 -12.15
N PRO A 149 3.60 9.35 -13.18
CA PRO A 149 4.13 10.35 -14.10
C PRO A 149 3.00 11.06 -14.86
N ASP A 150 3.20 12.34 -15.18
CA ASP A 150 2.31 13.05 -16.10
C ASP A 150 2.36 12.38 -17.48
N ARG A 151 1.20 12.15 -18.07
CA ARG A 151 1.03 11.51 -19.38
C ARG A 151 0.94 12.57 -20.47
N ILE A 152 1.81 12.51 -21.46
CA ILE A 152 1.76 13.43 -22.63
C ILE A 152 0.93 12.85 -23.78
N ASP A 153 0.55 11.59 -23.68
CA ASP A 153 -0.10 10.77 -24.69
C ASP A 153 -1.62 10.61 -24.45
N LEU A 154 -2.19 11.35 -23.49
CA LEU A 154 -3.65 11.35 -23.30
C LEU A 154 -4.33 11.95 -24.53
N PRO A 155 -5.25 11.21 -25.18
CA PRO A 155 -5.85 11.68 -26.42
C PRO A 155 -6.82 12.84 -26.19
N ILE A 156 -7.47 12.91 -25.04
CA ILE A 156 -8.43 13.98 -24.69
C ILE A 156 -7.97 14.60 -23.37
N GLU A 157 -8.07 15.92 -23.26
CA GLU A 157 -7.69 16.60 -22.01
C GLU A 157 -8.59 16.11 -20.86
N PRO A 158 -8.04 15.91 -19.65
CA PRO A 158 -8.74 15.16 -18.63
C PRO A 158 -10.05 15.79 -18.16
N TYR A 159 -10.15 17.12 -18.03
CA TYR A 159 -11.41 17.74 -17.59
C TYR A 159 -12.49 17.59 -18.66
N ALA A 160 -12.19 17.93 -19.92
CA ALA A 160 -13.12 17.79 -21.03
C ALA A 160 -13.59 16.34 -21.20
N PHE A 161 -12.67 15.37 -20.99
CA PHE A 161 -13.03 13.96 -21.00
C PHE A 161 -13.96 13.59 -19.83
N GLY A 162 -13.67 14.05 -18.61
CA GLY A 162 -14.50 13.82 -17.44
C GLY A 162 -15.92 14.36 -17.58
N ALA A 163 -16.04 15.60 -18.06
CA ALA A 163 -17.35 16.24 -18.31
C ALA A 163 -18.13 15.49 -19.40
N TRP A 164 -17.46 15.06 -20.48
CA TRP A 164 -18.10 14.25 -21.52
C TRP A 164 -18.50 12.85 -21.04
N LEU A 165 -17.74 12.22 -20.15
CA LEU A 165 -18.12 10.91 -19.58
C LEU A 165 -19.39 10.98 -18.73
N GLY A 166 -19.73 12.16 -18.19
CA GLY A 166 -20.96 12.37 -17.47
C GLY A 166 -22.16 12.67 -18.37
N ASP A 167 -22.06 13.79 -19.08
CA ASP A 167 -23.19 14.39 -19.83
C ASP A 167 -23.05 14.29 -21.36
N GLY A 168 -22.05 13.55 -21.85
CA GLY A 168 -21.80 13.35 -23.26
C GLY A 168 -22.73 12.33 -23.92
N THR A 169 -22.78 12.37 -25.25
CA THR A 169 -23.45 11.33 -26.05
C THR A 169 -22.43 10.42 -26.73
N THR A 170 -22.63 9.11 -26.65
CA THR A 170 -21.75 8.10 -27.29
C THR A 170 -21.80 8.14 -28.81
N THR A 171 -22.83 8.76 -29.40
CA THR A 171 -23.05 8.80 -30.86
C THR A 171 -22.51 10.06 -31.54
N ALA A 172 -22.09 11.08 -30.76
CA ALA A 172 -21.54 12.32 -31.30
C ALA A 172 -20.55 12.98 -30.33
N ALA A 173 -19.63 13.81 -30.85
CA ALA A 173 -18.83 14.69 -30.00
C ALA A 173 -19.68 15.88 -29.53
N ALA A 174 -20.57 15.62 -28.58
CA ALA A 174 -21.47 16.59 -27.99
C ALA A 174 -21.71 16.29 -26.51
N ILE A 175 -22.09 17.32 -25.77
CA ILE A 175 -22.41 17.30 -24.35
C ILE A 175 -23.73 18.04 -24.11
N THR A 176 -24.53 17.54 -23.18
CA THR A 176 -25.77 18.21 -22.74
C THR A 176 -25.51 18.91 -21.42
N SER A 177 -25.43 20.25 -21.40
CA SER A 177 -25.22 21.00 -20.16
C SER A 177 -26.06 22.26 -20.12
N VAL A 178 -26.54 22.58 -18.92
CA VAL A 178 -27.18 23.87 -18.60
C VAL A 178 -26.18 24.89 -18.06
N ASP A 179 -25.00 24.44 -17.62
CA ASP A 179 -23.97 25.27 -17.00
C ASP A 179 -22.95 25.75 -18.05
N ASP A 180 -22.92 27.06 -18.34
CA ASP A 180 -21.96 27.67 -19.27
C ASP A 180 -20.51 27.52 -18.82
N GLU A 181 -20.26 27.56 -17.50
CA GLU A 181 -18.93 27.36 -16.92
C GLU A 181 -18.30 26.02 -17.35
N ILE A 182 -19.08 24.93 -17.51
CA ILE A 182 -18.55 23.66 -18.05
C ILE A 182 -18.08 23.84 -19.50
N LEU A 183 -18.86 24.55 -20.31
CA LEU A 183 -18.54 24.79 -21.73
C LEU A 183 -17.30 25.68 -21.87
N GLU A 184 -17.17 26.69 -21.01
CA GLU A 184 -16.00 27.56 -20.92
C GLU A 184 -14.73 26.78 -20.53
N GLN A 185 -14.82 25.87 -19.56
CA GLN A 185 -13.69 25.02 -19.17
C GLN A 185 -13.26 24.08 -20.30
N ILE A 186 -14.22 23.45 -21.00
CA ILE A 186 -13.94 22.62 -22.19
C ILE A 186 -13.27 23.46 -23.30
N SER A 187 -13.77 24.68 -23.54
CA SER A 187 -13.16 25.61 -24.50
C SER A 187 -11.76 26.06 -24.08
N GLY A 188 -11.52 26.24 -22.79
CA GLY A 188 -10.21 26.57 -22.21
C GLY A 188 -9.17 25.48 -22.40
N GLU A 189 -9.59 24.21 -22.49
CA GLU A 189 -8.73 23.07 -22.86
C GLU A 189 -8.52 22.93 -24.38
N GLY A 190 -8.96 23.92 -25.17
CA GLY A 190 -8.70 24.00 -26.61
C GLY A 190 -9.74 23.28 -27.47
N TYR A 191 -10.90 22.90 -26.92
CA TYR A 191 -11.98 22.28 -27.68
C TYR A 191 -13.06 23.32 -28.02
N PRO A 192 -13.21 23.73 -29.29
CA PRO A 192 -14.28 24.65 -29.67
C PRO A 192 -15.65 24.10 -29.27
N VAL A 193 -16.46 24.90 -28.58
CA VAL A 193 -17.82 24.52 -28.18
C VAL A 193 -18.84 25.38 -28.91
N ARG A 194 -19.91 24.75 -29.43
CA ARG A 194 -21.01 25.46 -30.09
C ARG A 194 -22.35 24.91 -29.63
N ARG A 195 -23.19 25.77 -29.05
CA ARG A 195 -24.60 25.45 -28.75
C ARG A 195 -25.39 25.22 -30.04
N LEU A 196 -26.20 24.18 -30.07
CA LEU A 196 -27.04 23.86 -31.21
C LEU A 196 -28.35 24.66 -31.14
N MET A 197 -28.68 25.41 -32.20
CA MET A 197 -29.85 26.29 -32.21
C MET A 197 -31.17 25.54 -32.02
N TYR A 198 -31.25 24.27 -32.43
CA TYR A 198 -32.44 23.43 -32.32
C TYR A 198 -32.55 22.69 -30.97
N ALA A 199 -31.52 22.75 -30.12
CA ALA A 199 -31.47 22.07 -28.83
C ALA A 199 -30.65 22.90 -27.83
N PRO A 200 -31.28 23.79 -27.04
CA PRO A 200 -30.59 24.88 -26.31
C PRO A 200 -29.60 24.42 -25.22
N HIS A 201 -29.71 23.17 -24.77
CA HIS A 201 -28.81 22.55 -23.79
C HIS A 201 -27.79 21.60 -24.41
N LEU A 202 -27.88 21.34 -25.73
CA LEU A 202 -26.96 20.46 -26.43
C LEU A 202 -25.87 21.29 -27.13
N SER A 203 -24.63 20.97 -26.82
CA SER A 203 -23.45 21.65 -27.38
C SER A 203 -22.56 20.65 -28.10
N SER A 204 -22.16 20.96 -29.34
CA SER A 204 -21.12 20.19 -30.04
C SER A 204 -19.75 20.59 -29.50
N ILE A 205 -18.88 19.61 -29.30
CA ILE A 205 -17.48 19.79 -28.87
C ILE A 205 -16.56 19.41 -30.04
N GLY A 206 -15.67 20.35 -30.41
CA GLY A 206 -14.75 20.21 -31.52
C GLY A 206 -15.35 20.63 -32.87
N ALA A 207 -14.47 20.93 -33.82
CA ALA A 207 -14.86 21.20 -35.21
C ALA A 207 -14.96 19.90 -36.03
N ALA A 208 -15.90 19.85 -36.97
CA ALA A 208 -15.81 18.91 -38.09
C ALA A 208 -14.49 19.19 -38.83
N GLY A 209 -13.68 18.16 -39.10
CA GLY A 209 -12.32 18.33 -39.64
C GLY A 209 -12.26 19.32 -40.79
N HIS A 210 -11.31 20.27 -40.77
CA HIS A 210 -11.26 21.36 -41.76
C HIS A 210 -10.51 21.00 -43.04
N THR A 211 -9.76 19.89 -43.04
CA THR A 211 -8.99 19.45 -44.21
C THR A 211 -9.89 18.57 -45.09
N ARG A 212 -9.95 18.77 -46.41
CA ARG A 212 -10.70 17.88 -47.31
C ARG A 212 -9.75 16.83 -47.88
N ASP A 213 -10.03 15.55 -47.68
CA ASP A 213 -9.38 14.44 -48.39
C ASP A 213 -9.67 14.62 -49.88
N GLN A 214 -8.63 14.97 -50.65
CA GLN A 214 -8.78 15.27 -52.08
C GLN A 214 -9.10 14.03 -52.93
N ALA A 215 -8.86 12.81 -52.42
CA ALA A 215 -9.20 11.58 -53.12
C ALA A 215 -10.66 11.14 -52.87
N ARG A 216 -11.19 11.39 -51.66
CA ARG A 216 -12.55 10.95 -51.27
C ARG A 216 -13.59 12.08 -51.21
N GLY A 217 -13.17 13.34 -51.34
CA GLY A 217 -14.02 14.52 -51.24
C GLY A 217 -14.61 14.78 -49.85
N ARG A 218 -14.24 13.99 -48.83
CA ARG A 218 -14.72 14.08 -47.44
C ARG A 218 -13.76 14.91 -46.59
N TYR A 219 -14.28 15.56 -45.56
CA TYR A 219 -13.43 16.18 -44.55
C TYR A 219 -12.60 15.11 -43.81
N ALA A 220 -11.28 15.26 -43.83
CA ALA A 220 -10.31 14.45 -43.14
C ALA A 220 -10.51 14.60 -41.63
N SER A 221 -10.76 13.48 -40.96
CA SER A 221 -11.14 13.38 -39.55
C SER A 221 -9.97 13.50 -38.56
N HIS A 222 -8.81 13.98 -39.01
CA HIS A 222 -7.58 14.00 -38.23
C HIS A 222 -7.75 14.88 -36.99
N GLY A 223 -7.65 14.28 -35.80
CA GLY A 223 -7.62 14.99 -34.51
C GLY A 223 -8.97 15.38 -33.90
N SER A 224 -10.11 15.14 -34.56
CA SER A 224 -11.45 15.48 -34.00
C SER A 224 -11.79 14.69 -32.73
N LEU A 225 -12.46 15.31 -31.76
CA LEU A 225 -12.86 14.65 -30.50
C LEU A 225 -13.64 13.35 -30.76
N ALA A 226 -14.56 13.37 -31.73
CA ALA A 226 -15.33 12.18 -32.12
C ALA A 226 -14.44 11.01 -32.55
N ARG A 227 -13.32 11.28 -33.23
CA ARG A 227 -12.35 10.24 -33.59
C ARG A 227 -11.56 9.78 -32.38
N ARG A 228 -11.10 10.69 -31.52
CA ARG A 228 -10.37 10.33 -30.29
C ARG A 228 -11.21 9.45 -29.36
N LEU A 229 -12.50 9.75 -29.23
CA LEU A 229 -13.46 8.92 -28.48
C LEU A 229 -13.65 7.52 -29.08
N ARG A 230 -13.71 7.42 -30.42
CA ARG A 230 -13.76 6.12 -31.13
C ARG A 230 -12.46 5.33 -30.96
N ASP A 231 -11.32 5.99 -31.07
CA ASP A 231 -9.99 5.37 -30.94
C ASP A 231 -9.76 4.87 -29.50
N LEU A 232 -10.39 5.50 -28.50
CA LEU A 232 -10.44 5.01 -27.12
C LEU A 232 -11.34 3.78 -26.92
N GLY A 233 -12.10 3.35 -27.94
CA GLY A 233 -12.96 2.17 -27.86
C GLY A 233 -14.21 2.35 -27.02
N LEU A 234 -14.65 3.60 -26.78
CA LEU A 234 -15.78 3.93 -25.89
C LEU A 234 -17.17 3.65 -26.50
N GLY A 235 -17.25 2.80 -27.53
CA GLY A 235 -18.46 2.58 -28.33
C GLY A 235 -19.68 2.21 -27.49
N ASP A 236 -19.64 1.06 -26.81
CA ASP A 236 -20.81 0.41 -26.23
C ASP A 236 -20.97 0.71 -24.72
N GLY A 237 -20.06 1.50 -24.14
CA GLY A 237 -20.08 1.80 -22.72
C GLY A 237 -19.11 2.91 -22.32
N THR A 238 -19.61 3.82 -21.48
CA THR A 238 -18.86 4.93 -20.90
C THR A 238 -17.95 4.42 -19.78
N TYR A 239 -16.63 4.38 -19.97
CA TYR A 239 -15.67 3.99 -18.93
C TYR A 239 -14.42 4.87 -18.98
N VAL A 240 -13.61 4.85 -17.91
CA VAL A 240 -12.33 5.55 -17.85
C VAL A 240 -11.19 4.58 -18.21
N PRO A 241 -10.45 4.82 -19.31
CA PRO A 241 -9.30 3.98 -19.68
C PRO A 241 -8.15 4.09 -18.66
N ARG A 242 -7.35 3.02 -18.50
CA ARG A 242 -6.22 2.98 -17.55
C ARG A 242 -5.23 4.14 -17.67
N PRO A 243 -4.83 4.62 -18.88
CA PRO A 243 -3.92 5.76 -19.00
C PRO A 243 -4.38 7.00 -18.24
N TYR A 244 -5.69 7.20 -18.10
CA TYR A 244 -6.29 8.28 -17.30
C TYR A 244 -6.29 7.99 -15.80
N LEU A 245 -6.55 6.74 -15.39
CA LEU A 245 -6.52 6.32 -13.97
C LEU A 245 -5.09 6.32 -13.40
N GLU A 246 -4.10 6.15 -14.26
CA GLU A 246 -2.66 6.14 -13.97
C GLU A 246 -1.97 7.42 -14.49
N ALA A 247 -2.73 8.48 -14.73
CA ALA A 247 -2.18 9.78 -15.12
C ALA A 247 -1.63 10.52 -13.89
N GLY A 248 -0.84 11.55 -14.15
CA GLY A 248 -0.30 12.38 -13.08
C GLY A 248 -1.38 13.06 -12.23
N LEU A 249 -0.99 13.52 -11.05
CA LEU A 249 -1.92 14.01 -10.02
C LEU A 249 -2.87 15.09 -10.56
N ARG A 250 -2.34 16.07 -11.32
CA ARG A 250 -3.14 17.17 -11.88
C ARG A 250 -4.14 16.67 -12.91
N GLN A 251 -3.74 15.70 -13.74
CA GLN A 251 -4.58 15.13 -14.78
C GLN A 251 -5.73 14.32 -14.18
N ARG A 252 -5.45 13.50 -13.16
CA ARG A 252 -6.50 12.75 -12.43
C ARG A 252 -7.45 13.66 -11.68
N LEU A 253 -6.94 14.75 -11.08
CA LEU A 253 -7.78 15.75 -10.43
C LEU A 253 -8.67 16.47 -11.45
N ALA A 254 -8.14 16.86 -12.61
CA ALA A 254 -8.92 17.49 -13.68
C ALA A 254 -10.01 16.55 -14.22
N LEU A 255 -9.70 15.26 -14.40
CA LEU A 255 -10.68 14.25 -14.77
C LEU A 255 -11.81 14.12 -13.74
N LEU A 256 -11.45 14.02 -12.45
CA LEU A 256 -12.42 13.97 -11.38
C LEU A 256 -13.28 15.24 -11.37
N GLN A 257 -12.68 16.42 -11.57
CA GLN A 257 -13.40 17.69 -11.63
C GLN A 257 -14.43 17.71 -12.75
N GLY A 258 -14.11 17.19 -13.94
CA GLY A 258 -15.07 17.08 -15.04
C GLY A 258 -16.25 16.18 -14.67
N LEU A 259 -15.99 15.00 -14.11
CA LEU A 259 -17.02 14.05 -13.65
C LEU A 259 -17.89 14.61 -12.51
N MET A 260 -17.30 15.40 -11.62
CA MET A 260 -18.00 16.01 -10.50
C MET A 260 -18.81 17.24 -10.94
N ASP A 261 -18.31 18.00 -11.92
CA ASP A 261 -19.03 19.13 -12.48
C ASP A 261 -20.24 18.70 -13.32
N SER A 262 -20.22 17.53 -13.97
CA SER A 262 -21.42 16.94 -14.58
C SER A 262 -22.35 16.34 -13.50
N ASP A 263 -21.98 15.20 -12.93
CA ASP A 263 -22.87 14.32 -12.15
C ASP A 263 -22.58 14.34 -10.64
N GLY A 264 -21.63 15.17 -10.22
CA GLY A 264 -21.30 15.36 -8.81
C GLY A 264 -22.17 16.41 -8.11
N HIS A 265 -22.30 16.27 -6.81
CA HIS A 265 -22.97 17.22 -5.94
C HIS A 265 -22.22 17.35 -4.60
N ALA A 266 -22.27 18.52 -3.98
CA ALA A 266 -21.83 18.72 -2.60
C ALA A 266 -23.03 19.06 -1.74
N ASP A 267 -23.25 18.29 -0.66
CA ASP A 267 -24.41 18.50 0.22
C ASP A 267 -24.32 19.83 0.98
N ASP A 268 -25.44 20.54 1.13
CA ASP A 268 -25.44 21.90 1.69
C ASP A 268 -25.15 21.94 3.22
N VAL A 269 -25.21 20.78 3.91
CA VAL A 269 -25.08 20.67 5.36
C VAL A 269 -23.62 20.46 5.76
N ALA A 270 -23.05 19.33 5.40
CA ALA A 270 -21.70 18.90 5.72
C ALA A 270 -20.69 19.16 4.60
N GLY A 271 -21.14 19.57 3.40
CA GLY A 271 -20.27 19.81 2.25
C GLY A 271 -19.62 18.53 1.70
N ARG A 272 -20.20 17.35 1.97
CA ARG A 272 -19.66 16.08 1.48
C ARG A 272 -19.97 15.95 -0.01
N CYS A 273 -18.98 15.50 -0.75
CA CYS A 273 -19.07 15.31 -2.18
C CYS A 273 -19.65 13.93 -2.48
N GLU A 274 -20.54 13.87 -3.45
CA GLU A 274 -21.17 12.66 -3.93
C GLU A 274 -21.20 12.67 -5.46
N PHE A 275 -20.73 11.59 -6.08
CA PHE A 275 -20.92 11.28 -7.49
C PHE A 275 -21.98 10.20 -7.62
N THR A 276 -22.91 10.35 -8.57
CA THR A 276 -23.99 9.39 -8.79
C THR A 276 -24.04 8.95 -10.24
N SER A 277 -24.11 7.64 -10.50
CA SER A 277 -24.25 7.10 -11.86
C SER A 277 -25.03 5.78 -11.86
N THR A 278 -25.70 5.46 -12.96
CA THR A 278 -26.24 4.12 -13.22
C THR A 278 -25.19 3.17 -13.82
N ASN A 279 -24.03 3.70 -14.20
CA ASN A 279 -22.91 2.94 -14.74
C ASN A 279 -21.91 2.59 -13.63
N GLU A 280 -21.87 1.32 -13.25
CA GLU A 280 -20.97 0.85 -12.18
C GLU A 280 -19.49 1.07 -12.51
N ARG A 281 -19.08 0.87 -13.76
CA ARG A 281 -17.67 1.04 -14.17
C ARG A 281 -17.20 2.48 -13.99
N LEU A 282 -18.09 3.45 -14.23
CA LEU A 282 -17.78 4.86 -14.02
C LEU A 282 -17.71 5.19 -12.52
N ALA A 283 -18.63 4.64 -11.71
CA ALA A 283 -18.56 4.77 -10.26
C ALA A 283 -17.28 4.16 -9.68
N ASP A 284 -16.84 2.99 -10.18
CA ASP A 284 -15.59 2.35 -9.77
C ASP A 284 -14.37 3.16 -10.16
N ALA A 285 -14.37 3.77 -11.35
CA ALA A 285 -13.33 4.70 -11.75
C ALA A 285 -13.24 5.92 -10.82
N VAL A 286 -14.39 6.49 -10.42
CA VAL A 286 -14.41 7.60 -9.45
C VAL A 286 -13.87 7.16 -8.09
N VAL A 287 -14.18 5.94 -7.63
CA VAL A 287 -13.59 5.37 -6.41
C VAL A 287 -12.07 5.30 -6.53
N GLU A 288 -11.54 4.74 -7.62
CA GLU A 288 -10.08 4.59 -7.80
C GLU A 288 -9.37 5.95 -7.92
N ILE A 289 -9.94 6.89 -8.69
CA ILE A 289 -9.39 8.24 -8.83
C ILE A 289 -9.37 8.95 -7.48
N ALA A 290 -10.50 8.96 -6.77
CA ALA A 290 -10.60 9.62 -5.47
C ALA A 290 -9.66 8.98 -4.43
N ALA A 291 -9.58 7.65 -4.37
CA ALA A 291 -8.68 6.95 -3.46
C ALA A 291 -7.21 7.25 -3.81
N GLY A 292 -6.84 7.24 -5.09
CA GLY A 292 -5.51 7.54 -5.56
C GLY A 292 -5.11 9.03 -5.45
N LEU A 293 -6.07 9.93 -5.25
CA LEU A 293 -5.84 11.34 -4.87
C LEU A 293 -5.68 11.53 -3.36
N GLY A 294 -5.72 10.43 -2.58
CA GLY A 294 -5.57 10.44 -1.12
C GLY A 294 -6.88 10.64 -0.37
N PHE A 295 -8.04 10.57 -1.03
CA PHE A 295 -9.34 10.63 -0.36
C PHE A 295 -9.80 9.26 0.14
N ARG A 296 -10.86 9.25 0.94
CA ARG A 296 -11.54 8.04 1.40
C ARG A 296 -12.94 7.94 0.77
N PRO A 297 -13.04 7.45 -0.48
CA PRO A 297 -14.32 7.19 -1.11
C PRO A 297 -15.00 5.95 -0.53
N PHE A 298 -16.32 5.98 -0.56
CA PHE A 298 -17.17 4.84 -0.24
C PHE A 298 -18.30 4.73 -1.27
N LYS A 299 -18.47 3.55 -1.87
CA LYS A 299 -19.51 3.26 -2.87
C LYS A 299 -20.72 2.62 -2.19
N THR A 300 -21.91 3.14 -2.48
CA THR A 300 -23.19 2.54 -2.09
C THR A 300 -24.03 2.25 -3.32
N ILE A 301 -24.90 1.24 -3.22
CA ILE A 301 -25.82 0.85 -4.29
C ILE A 301 -27.25 1.11 -3.79
N ASP A 302 -28.03 1.77 -4.63
CA ASP A 302 -29.44 2.12 -4.39
C ASP A 302 -30.26 1.80 -5.68
N ARG A 303 -31.57 1.99 -5.66
CA ARG A 303 -32.45 1.79 -6.83
C ARG A 303 -32.83 3.13 -7.47
N ALA A 304 -32.57 3.28 -8.77
CA ALA A 304 -33.06 4.42 -9.54
C ALA A 304 -34.56 4.24 -9.82
N HIS A 305 -35.36 5.27 -9.56
CA HIS A 305 -36.78 5.30 -9.92
C HIS A 305 -37.05 6.51 -10.82
N LEU A 306 -37.76 6.30 -11.92
CA LEU A 306 -38.21 7.36 -12.82
C LEU A 306 -39.72 7.23 -13.03
N HIS A 307 -40.48 8.26 -12.66
CA HIS A 307 -41.95 8.26 -12.68
C HIS A 307 -42.57 7.04 -11.95
N GLY A 308 -41.98 6.64 -10.82
CA GLY A 308 -42.43 5.49 -10.03
C GLY A 308 -41.97 4.12 -10.55
N ALA A 309 -41.34 4.04 -11.73
CA ALA A 309 -40.80 2.80 -12.28
C ALA A 309 -39.32 2.61 -11.91
N ASP A 310 -38.95 1.41 -11.45
CA ASP A 310 -37.56 1.00 -11.20
C ASP A 310 -36.76 0.98 -12.52
N LYS A 311 -35.62 1.65 -12.53
CA LYS A 311 -34.70 1.79 -13.66
C LYS A 311 -33.37 1.05 -13.43
N GLY A 312 -33.30 0.23 -12.39
CA GLY A 312 -32.13 -0.57 -12.05
C GLY A 312 -31.23 0.08 -11.00
N PRO A 313 -29.99 -0.41 -10.86
CA PRO A 313 -29.09 0.06 -9.82
C PRO A 313 -28.59 1.48 -10.08
N ARG A 314 -28.42 2.22 -8.98
CA ARG A 314 -27.79 3.55 -8.92
C ARG A 314 -26.63 3.46 -7.96
N PHE A 315 -25.44 3.77 -8.45
CA PHE A 315 -24.20 3.75 -7.70
C PHE A 315 -23.87 5.15 -7.22
N ARG A 316 -23.60 5.30 -5.92
CA ARG A 316 -23.30 6.58 -5.28
C ARG A 316 -21.94 6.50 -4.60
N VAL A 317 -21.00 7.33 -5.02
CA VAL A 317 -19.65 7.41 -4.46
C VAL A 317 -19.55 8.66 -3.60
N LYS A 318 -19.38 8.48 -2.29
CA LYS A 318 -19.30 9.58 -1.32
C LYS A 318 -17.89 9.73 -0.79
N PHE A 319 -17.41 10.97 -0.68
CA PHE A 319 -16.11 11.28 -0.09
C PHE A 319 -16.08 12.72 0.45
N THR A 320 -15.04 13.02 1.23
CA THR A 320 -14.79 14.37 1.75
C THR A 320 -13.39 14.79 1.33
N PRO A 321 -13.27 15.56 0.25
CA PRO A 321 -11.96 15.96 -0.27
C PRO A 321 -11.38 17.12 0.54
N ASP A 322 -10.05 17.16 0.66
CA ASP A 322 -9.30 18.24 1.32
C ASP A 322 -8.93 19.39 0.37
N ARG A 323 -9.28 19.28 -0.91
CA ARG A 323 -8.99 20.24 -1.98
C ARG A 323 -10.18 20.31 -2.97
N PRO A 324 -10.28 21.36 -3.79
CA PRO A 324 -11.38 21.52 -4.76
C PRO A 324 -11.52 20.34 -5.72
N VAL A 325 -12.71 19.72 -5.76
CA VAL A 325 -13.07 18.68 -6.75
C VAL A 325 -14.15 19.13 -7.72
N PHE A 326 -14.49 20.41 -7.69
CA PHE A 326 -15.34 21.08 -8.68
C PHE A 326 -14.55 22.23 -9.30
N ARG A 327 -14.80 22.54 -10.58
CA ARG A 327 -14.47 23.85 -11.16
C ARG A 327 -15.70 24.75 -11.23
N LEU A 328 -16.92 24.18 -11.24
CA LEU A 328 -18.16 24.94 -11.19
C LEU A 328 -18.26 25.76 -9.90
N THR A 329 -18.38 27.08 -10.05
CA THR A 329 -18.41 28.03 -8.94
C THR A 329 -19.53 27.70 -7.94
N ARG A 330 -20.74 27.38 -8.43
CA ARG A 330 -21.89 27.04 -7.58
C ARG A 330 -21.70 25.75 -6.77
N LYS A 331 -20.97 24.76 -7.28
CA LYS A 331 -20.72 23.48 -6.59
C LYS A 331 -19.53 23.62 -5.65
N LEU A 332 -18.49 24.33 -6.08
CA LEU A 332 -17.33 24.66 -5.25
C LEU A 332 -17.71 25.47 -4.01
N ALA A 333 -18.63 26.44 -4.14
CA ALA A 333 -19.13 27.22 -2.99
C ALA A 333 -19.84 26.36 -1.93
N ARG A 334 -20.38 25.19 -2.31
CA ARG A 334 -21.02 24.24 -1.38
C ARG A 334 -20.03 23.25 -0.78
N GLN A 335 -18.89 23.00 -1.44
CA GLN A 335 -17.86 22.11 -0.94
C GLN A 335 -17.22 22.73 0.32
N LYS A 336 -17.35 22.03 1.45
CA LYS A 336 -16.75 22.46 2.72
C LYS A 336 -15.46 21.68 2.97
N PRO A 337 -14.42 22.30 3.55
CA PRO A 337 -13.21 21.58 3.93
C PRO A 337 -13.54 20.51 4.98
N PRO A 338 -12.77 19.40 5.03
CA PRO A 338 -13.01 18.36 6.01
C PRO A 338 -12.82 18.89 7.44
N PRO A 339 -13.66 18.50 8.40
CA PRO A 339 -13.40 18.81 9.80
C PRO A 339 -12.06 18.19 10.22
N ALA A 340 -11.20 18.98 10.88
CA ALA A 340 -9.76 18.72 11.14
C ALA A 340 -9.39 17.38 11.82
N ARG A 341 -10.37 16.58 12.27
CA ARG A 341 -10.15 15.41 13.13
C ARG A 341 -10.41 14.04 12.49
N ASN A 342 -11.29 13.89 11.48
CA ASN A 342 -11.91 12.58 11.20
C ASN A 342 -11.70 12.00 9.78
N HIS A 343 -11.14 12.75 8.83
CA HIS A 343 -11.08 12.32 7.41
C HIS A 343 -9.68 11.90 6.94
N ALA A 344 -8.66 11.96 7.80
CA ALA A 344 -7.29 11.57 7.47
C ALA A 344 -6.97 10.10 7.84
N PHE A 345 -7.98 9.32 8.24
CA PHE A 345 -7.81 7.95 8.74
C PHE A 345 -8.91 7.01 8.23
N ARG A 346 -8.66 5.71 8.22
CA ARG A 346 -9.66 4.63 8.12
C ARG A 346 -9.70 3.88 9.44
N THR A 347 -10.88 3.48 9.91
CA THR A 347 -11.00 2.65 11.11
C THR A 347 -10.85 1.18 10.70
N ILE A 348 -10.21 0.38 11.55
CA ILE A 348 -10.24 -1.08 11.42
C ILE A 348 -11.48 -1.57 12.18
N ASP A 349 -12.46 -2.10 11.46
CA ASP A 349 -13.75 -2.46 12.03
C ASP A 349 -13.77 -3.92 12.50
N VAL A 350 -13.11 -4.81 11.77
CA VAL A 350 -13.07 -6.25 12.06
C VAL A 350 -11.68 -6.80 11.80
N VAL A 351 -11.20 -7.65 12.69
CA VAL A 351 -10.11 -8.59 12.43
C VAL A 351 -10.61 -9.97 12.81
N ARG A 352 -10.76 -10.87 11.83
CA ARG A 352 -11.29 -12.21 12.06
C ARG A 352 -10.37 -13.28 11.51
N GLU A 353 -10.41 -14.44 12.14
CA GLU A 353 -9.69 -15.62 11.68
C GLU A 353 -10.24 -16.13 10.35
N VAL A 354 -9.35 -16.53 9.46
CA VAL A 354 -9.66 -17.13 8.16
C VAL A 354 -8.74 -18.32 7.91
N ALA A 355 -9.09 -19.16 6.93
CA ALA A 355 -8.23 -20.25 6.50
C ALA A 355 -6.84 -19.72 6.11
N SER A 356 -5.80 -20.49 6.43
CA SER A 356 -4.44 -20.17 6.00
C SER A 356 -4.37 -20.13 4.48
N VAL A 357 -3.79 -19.06 3.95
CA VAL A 357 -3.49 -18.91 2.52
C VAL A 357 -1.98 -18.75 2.34
N PRO A 358 -1.42 -19.03 1.15
CA PRO A 358 -0.03 -18.69 0.88
C PRO A 358 0.20 -17.19 1.08
N VAL A 359 1.25 -16.86 1.84
CA VAL A 359 1.63 -15.49 2.16
C VAL A 359 3.09 -15.23 1.81
N ARG A 360 3.41 -14.04 1.29
CA ARG A 360 4.77 -13.57 1.07
C ARG A 360 4.95 -12.13 1.48
N CYS A 361 6.18 -11.65 1.39
CA CYS A 361 6.59 -10.40 1.99
C CYS A 361 7.62 -9.75 1.09
N ILE A 362 7.62 -8.42 1.07
CA ILE A 362 8.58 -7.61 0.34
C ILE A 362 9.25 -6.66 1.32
N GLN A 363 10.47 -6.25 1.00
CA GLN A 363 11.14 -5.07 1.56
C GLN A 363 11.07 -3.97 0.51
N VAL A 364 10.78 -2.76 0.96
CA VAL A 364 10.84 -1.55 0.11
C VAL A 364 11.92 -0.60 0.59
N ALA A 365 12.42 0.24 -0.31
CA ALA A 365 13.46 1.22 -0.02
C ALA A 365 12.95 2.42 0.79
N SER A 366 11.63 2.56 0.98
CA SER A 366 11.05 3.62 1.80
C SER A 366 11.71 3.64 3.19
N PRO A 367 12.24 4.79 3.65
CA PRO A 367 12.88 4.91 4.98
C PRO A 367 11.96 4.53 6.14
N ARG A 368 10.65 4.59 5.91
CA ARG A 368 9.61 4.27 6.90
C ARG A 368 9.13 2.82 6.81
N GLY A 369 9.68 2.06 5.86
CA GLY A 369 9.38 0.65 5.65
C GLY A 369 7.92 0.41 5.27
N MET A 370 7.25 1.37 4.63
CA MET A 370 5.83 1.25 4.28
C MET A 370 5.60 1.30 2.78
N PHE A 371 4.55 0.62 2.34
CA PHE A 371 4.05 0.62 0.98
C PHE A 371 2.53 0.52 0.93
N LEU A 372 1.92 0.80 -0.22
CA LEU A 372 0.48 0.78 -0.41
C LEU A 372 0.00 -0.57 -0.95
N ILE A 373 -1.18 -0.98 -0.54
CA ILE A 373 -1.89 -2.18 -1.04
C ILE A 373 -3.37 -1.87 -1.27
N SER A 374 -4.06 -2.77 -1.95
CA SER A 374 -5.48 -2.70 -2.31
C SER A 374 -5.85 -1.54 -3.25
N HIS A 375 -7.02 -1.63 -3.88
CA HIS A 375 -7.60 -0.54 -4.68
C HIS A 375 -7.93 0.71 -3.85
N ALA A 376 -7.94 0.61 -2.52
CA ALA A 376 -8.13 1.74 -1.60
C ALA A 376 -6.82 2.40 -1.15
N PHE A 377 -5.65 1.95 -1.66
CA PHE A 377 -4.34 2.52 -1.33
C PHE A 377 -4.06 2.53 0.18
N ILE A 378 -4.24 1.37 0.82
CA ILE A 378 -4.04 1.19 2.27
C ILE A 378 -2.55 1.09 2.56
N PRO A 379 -1.99 1.95 3.43
CA PRO A 379 -0.62 1.82 3.88
C PRO A 379 -0.42 0.58 4.76
N THR A 380 0.64 -0.16 4.48
CA THR A 380 1.06 -1.34 5.23
C THR A 380 2.58 -1.31 5.48
N HIS A 381 3.05 -1.99 6.52
CA HIS A 381 4.48 -2.14 6.78
C HIS A 381 5.08 -3.30 5.97
N ASN A 382 6.35 -3.17 5.60
CA ASN A 382 7.16 -4.19 4.94
C ASN A 382 7.74 -5.17 5.98
N SER A 383 8.43 -6.22 5.52
CA SER A 383 8.99 -7.24 6.42
C SER A 383 10.46 -7.01 6.71
N SER A 384 10.89 -7.25 7.95
CA SER A 384 12.30 -7.12 8.36
C SER A 384 13.23 -8.07 7.59
N LEU A 385 14.53 -7.71 7.51
CA LEU A 385 15.59 -8.37 6.73
C LEU A 385 15.66 -9.90 6.85
N GLY A 386 15.22 -10.47 7.98
CA GLY A 386 15.12 -11.93 8.19
C GLY A 386 14.41 -12.71 7.08
N ARG A 387 13.64 -11.99 6.25
CA ARG A 387 12.84 -12.50 5.15
C ARG A 387 13.52 -12.40 3.78
N LEU A 388 14.59 -11.62 3.66
CA LEU A 388 15.41 -11.49 2.45
C LEU A 388 16.48 -12.58 2.32
N GLY A 389 16.35 -13.68 3.06
CA GLY A 389 17.40 -14.70 3.17
C GLY A 389 18.48 -14.37 4.19
N LEU A 390 18.35 -13.28 4.97
CA LEU A 390 19.22 -13.06 6.13
C LEU A 390 18.78 -13.98 7.28
N LEU A 391 19.40 -15.14 7.43
CA LEU A 391 19.30 -15.91 8.66
C LEU A 391 20.05 -15.16 9.76
N ILE A 392 19.45 -15.04 10.95
CA ILE A 392 20.05 -14.35 12.10
C ILE A 392 20.53 -15.36 13.15
N HIS A 393 19.95 -16.55 13.13
CA HIS A 393 20.44 -17.74 13.82
C HIS A 393 19.96 -18.96 13.03
N SER A 394 20.83 -19.96 12.84
CA SER A 394 20.44 -21.19 12.13
C SER A 394 20.28 -22.35 13.11
N THR A 395 21.16 -22.45 14.11
CA THR A 395 21.20 -23.59 15.05
C THR A 395 21.08 -23.19 16.52
N ALA A 396 21.38 -21.93 16.89
CA ALA A 396 21.39 -21.45 18.28
C ALA A 396 20.47 -20.23 18.49
N GLY A 397 19.17 -20.40 18.21
CA GLY A 397 18.18 -19.31 18.32
C GLY A 397 17.53 -19.11 19.69
N TYR A 398 17.83 -19.98 20.64
CA TYR A 398 17.30 -19.92 21.99
C TYR A 398 18.24 -19.15 22.91
N VAL A 399 17.65 -18.32 23.76
CA VAL A 399 18.32 -17.70 24.89
C VAL A 399 17.81 -18.39 26.14
N ASP A 400 18.68 -19.13 26.82
CA ASP A 400 18.31 -19.95 27.97
C ASP A 400 18.01 -19.09 29.21
N PRO A 401 17.11 -19.54 30.11
CA PRO A 401 16.84 -18.85 31.37
C PRO A 401 18.10 -18.73 32.23
N GLY A 402 18.33 -17.55 32.83
CA GLY A 402 19.57 -17.22 33.56
C GLY A 402 20.74 -16.75 32.68
N TRP A 403 20.56 -16.69 31.35
CA TRP A 403 21.55 -16.12 30.44
C TRP A 403 21.61 -14.58 30.55
N LYS A 404 22.81 -14.02 30.42
CA LYS A 404 23.08 -12.57 30.41
C LYS A 404 24.23 -12.19 29.48
N GLY A 405 24.09 -11.09 28.73
CA GLY A 405 25.13 -10.59 27.83
C GLY A 405 24.60 -9.84 26.60
N ASN A 406 25.49 -9.56 25.64
CA ASN A 406 25.12 -9.17 24.28
C ASN A 406 24.93 -10.43 23.42
N LEU A 407 23.76 -10.56 22.80
CA LEU A 407 23.45 -11.76 22.02
C LEU A 407 24.32 -11.77 20.77
N THR A 408 25.12 -12.84 20.62
CA THR A 408 25.82 -13.10 19.37
C THR A 408 24.82 -13.58 18.33
N LEU A 409 24.84 -12.94 17.16
CA LEU A 409 23.96 -13.24 16.04
C LEU A 409 24.76 -13.98 14.97
N GLU A 410 24.21 -15.07 14.46
CA GLU A 410 24.77 -15.83 13.34
C GLU A 410 24.09 -15.37 12.05
N LEU A 411 24.70 -14.37 11.41
CA LEU A 411 24.14 -13.78 10.20
C LEU A 411 24.59 -14.58 8.99
N SER A 412 23.65 -15.16 8.26
CA SER A 412 23.95 -15.83 6.99
C SER A 412 23.02 -15.34 5.90
N ASN A 413 23.57 -15.07 4.72
CA ASN A 413 22.79 -14.74 3.56
C ASN A 413 22.53 -15.99 2.72
N VAL A 414 21.33 -16.55 2.84
CA VAL A 414 20.86 -17.68 2.03
C VAL A 414 20.11 -17.24 0.77
N ALA A 415 20.08 -15.94 0.47
CA ALA A 415 19.55 -15.43 -0.79
C ALA A 415 20.57 -15.54 -1.92
N ASN A 416 20.12 -15.27 -3.13
CA ASN A 416 20.95 -15.19 -4.33
C ASN A 416 21.49 -13.77 -4.63
N LEU A 417 21.22 -12.79 -3.75
CA LEU A 417 21.67 -11.40 -3.88
C LEU A 417 22.43 -10.93 -2.64
N PRO A 418 23.45 -10.04 -2.76
CA PRO A 418 24.13 -9.45 -1.60
C PRO A 418 23.19 -8.59 -0.74
N ILE A 419 23.40 -8.62 0.58
CA ILE A 419 22.63 -7.85 1.57
C ILE A 419 23.54 -6.81 2.23
N ALA A 420 23.19 -5.53 2.15
CA ALA A 420 23.89 -4.48 2.88
C ALA A 420 23.39 -4.39 4.33
N LEU A 421 24.30 -4.52 5.30
CA LEU A 421 24.06 -4.41 6.73
C LEU A 421 24.72 -3.14 7.29
N TYR A 422 24.00 -2.43 8.16
CA TYR A 422 24.50 -1.20 8.79
C TYR A 422 24.51 -1.35 10.32
N VAL A 423 25.45 -0.69 11.00
CA VAL A 423 25.47 -0.66 12.46
C VAL A 423 24.20 0.02 12.97
N GLY A 424 23.52 -0.59 13.94
CA GLY A 424 22.23 -0.10 14.49
C GLY A 424 20.99 -0.45 13.64
N MET A 425 21.17 -1.15 12.51
CA MET A 425 20.07 -1.65 11.71
C MET A 425 19.26 -2.69 12.48
N LYS A 426 17.93 -2.55 12.48
CA LYS A 426 17.02 -3.53 13.10
C LYS A 426 16.90 -4.75 12.19
N ILE A 427 17.54 -5.85 12.57
CA ILE A 427 17.60 -7.05 11.71
C ILE A 427 16.64 -8.17 12.14
N GLY A 428 16.24 -8.23 13.41
CA GLY A 428 15.24 -9.19 13.90
C GLY A 428 14.54 -8.72 15.18
N GLN A 429 13.85 -9.64 15.85
CA GLN A 429 13.10 -9.38 17.09
C GLN A 429 13.35 -10.50 18.09
N ILE A 430 13.24 -10.20 19.39
CA ILE A 430 13.29 -11.21 20.46
C ILE A 430 11.88 -11.43 21.01
N SER A 431 11.41 -12.66 20.96
CA SER A 431 10.10 -13.08 21.49
C SER A 431 10.33 -13.76 22.82
N PHE A 432 9.62 -13.40 23.88
CA PHE A 432 9.80 -14.00 25.20
C PHE A 432 8.65 -14.97 25.51
N PHE A 433 8.96 -16.14 26.06
CA PHE A 433 8.01 -17.17 26.45
C PHE A 433 8.15 -17.42 27.95
N ARG A 434 7.03 -17.27 28.67
CA ARG A 434 6.98 -17.58 30.10
C ARG A 434 6.93 -19.08 30.32
N MET A 435 7.78 -19.57 31.21
CA MET A 435 7.83 -20.97 31.60
C MET A 435 6.75 -21.30 32.64
N SER A 436 6.34 -22.57 32.72
CA SER A 436 5.39 -23.05 33.73
C SER A 436 5.96 -23.03 35.16
N SER A 437 7.29 -23.04 35.28
CA SER A 437 8.05 -22.92 36.52
C SER A 437 9.45 -22.38 36.22
N PRO A 438 10.16 -21.80 37.21
CA PRO A 438 11.58 -21.51 37.09
C PRO A 438 12.40 -22.76 36.77
N VAL A 439 13.53 -22.59 36.06
CA VAL A 439 14.48 -23.69 35.82
C VAL A 439 15.19 -24.11 37.10
N GLU A 440 15.38 -25.42 37.29
CA GLU A 440 16.12 -25.96 38.44
C GLU A 440 17.62 -25.57 38.39
N ARG A 441 18.16 -25.42 37.18
CA ARG A 441 19.57 -25.10 36.94
C ARG A 441 19.64 -23.96 35.92
N PRO A 442 19.74 -22.70 36.38
CA PRO A 442 19.89 -21.55 35.49
C PRO A 442 21.16 -21.64 34.65
N TYR A 443 21.11 -21.08 33.45
CA TYR A 443 22.28 -20.99 32.59
C TYR A 443 23.39 -20.19 33.27
N GLY A 444 24.64 -20.68 33.23
CA GLY A 444 25.76 -20.13 33.99
C GLY A 444 25.96 -20.71 35.40
N SER A 445 25.07 -21.59 35.86
CA SER A 445 25.30 -22.39 37.06
C SER A 445 26.56 -23.26 36.92
N LYS A 446 27.24 -23.53 38.05
CA LYS A 446 28.49 -24.30 38.05
C LYS A 446 28.28 -25.71 37.53
N GLU A 447 27.11 -26.30 37.81
CA GLU A 447 26.76 -27.66 37.40
C GLU A 447 26.56 -27.81 35.89
N LEU A 448 26.10 -26.75 35.20
CA LEU A 448 25.86 -26.77 33.75
C LEU A 448 27.13 -26.55 32.93
N GLY A 449 28.19 -25.98 33.51
CA GLY A 449 29.44 -25.71 32.79
C GLY A 449 29.24 -24.82 31.56
N SER A 450 28.28 -23.88 31.62
CA SER A 450 27.91 -23.01 30.51
C SER A 450 29.10 -22.24 29.93
N LYS A 451 29.22 -22.24 28.61
CA LYS A 451 30.40 -21.71 27.90
C LYS A 451 30.25 -20.26 27.43
N TYR A 452 29.01 -19.80 27.34
CA TYR A 452 28.65 -18.56 26.65
C TYR A 452 27.84 -17.66 27.59
N GLN A 453 28.48 -16.93 28.48
CA GLN A 453 27.83 -16.06 29.48
C GLN A 453 28.62 -14.76 29.65
N GLY A 454 27.93 -13.61 29.67
CA GLY A 454 28.51 -12.29 29.97
C GLY A 454 29.34 -11.66 28.84
N GLN A 455 29.12 -12.05 27.58
CA GLN A 455 29.91 -11.55 26.45
C GLN A 455 29.54 -10.12 26.07
N SER A 456 30.53 -9.36 25.62
CA SER A 456 30.41 -7.97 25.13
C SER A 456 30.81 -7.80 23.66
N THR A 457 31.32 -8.87 23.03
CA THR A 457 31.74 -8.93 21.63
C THR A 457 31.20 -10.20 20.95
N PRO A 458 31.07 -10.23 19.60
CA PRO A 458 30.65 -11.44 18.89
C PRO A 458 31.61 -12.58 19.20
N THR A 459 31.08 -13.67 19.77
CA THR A 459 31.90 -14.75 20.32
C THR A 459 31.81 -15.99 19.45
N ALA A 460 32.96 -16.48 18.97
CA ALA A 460 33.04 -17.71 18.19
C ALA A 460 32.75 -18.96 19.04
N SER A 461 32.47 -20.09 18.38
CA SER A 461 32.17 -21.35 19.06
C SER A 461 33.29 -21.81 19.99
N ALA A 462 32.92 -22.13 21.22
CA ALA A 462 33.73 -22.76 22.26
C ALA A 462 33.57 -24.29 22.30
N TYR A 463 32.99 -24.92 21.26
CA TYR A 463 32.76 -26.37 21.19
C TYR A 463 34.04 -27.20 21.37
N TYR A 464 35.20 -26.67 20.98
CA TYR A 464 36.50 -27.33 21.18
C TYR A 464 36.81 -27.66 22.65
N ARG A 465 36.21 -26.94 23.61
CA ARG A 465 36.41 -27.17 25.05
C ARG A 465 35.82 -28.50 25.54
N ASP A 466 34.91 -29.09 24.79
CA ASP A 466 34.34 -30.40 25.10
C ASP A 466 35.32 -31.55 24.91
N PHE A 467 36.37 -31.34 24.11
CA PHE A 467 37.38 -32.35 23.78
C PHE A 467 38.69 -32.17 24.56
N GLY A 468 38.68 -31.35 25.61
CA GLY A 468 39.86 -30.99 26.40
C GLY A 468 40.35 -32.06 27.38
N GLY A 469 39.62 -33.17 27.55
CA GLY A 469 40.05 -34.34 28.32
C GLY A 469 40.44 -35.48 27.39
N ASP A 470 41.68 -35.97 27.50
CA ASP A 470 42.27 -37.09 26.73
C ASP A 470 42.60 -36.85 25.24
N ARG A 471 43.71 -36.15 24.99
CA ARG A 471 44.50 -36.35 23.77
C ARG A 471 45.50 -37.50 23.96
N ARG A 472 45.09 -38.75 23.68
CA ARG A 472 46.04 -39.72 23.09
C ARG A 472 46.26 -39.29 21.64
N GLN A 473 47.52 -39.02 21.29
CA GLN A 473 47.93 -38.65 19.93
C GLN A 473 47.42 -39.68 18.91
N VAL A 474 46.52 -39.26 18.02
CA VAL A 474 46.32 -39.94 16.74
C VAL A 474 47.01 -39.10 15.67
N LYS A 475 48.14 -39.59 15.17
CA LYS A 475 48.85 -39.02 14.02
C LYS A 475 47.98 -39.21 12.77
N GLY A 476 47.47 -38.12 12.21
CA GLY A 476 46.72 -38.17 10.95
C GLY A 476 46.02 -36.85 10.60
N GLY A 477 46.78 -35.76 10.47
CA GLY A 477 46.25 -34.49 9.96
C GLY A 477 46.40 -34.40 8.42
N PRO A 478 45.47 -33.76 7.69
CA PRO A 478 45.57 -33.58 6.25
C PRO A 478 46.78 -32.72 5.89
N ARG A 479 47.55 -33.14 4.89
CA ARG A 479 48.66 -32.35 4.33
C ARG A 479 48.09 -31.05 3.75
N ARG A 480 48.67 -29.90 4.14
CA ARG A 480 48.50 -28.62 3.46
C ARG A 480 48.86 -28.81 1.98
N GLN A 481 47.90 -28.67 1.08
CA GLN A 481 48.21 -28.31 -0.30
C GLN A 481 48.46 -26.80 -0.32
N LYS A 482 49.69 -26.43 -0.69
CA LYS A 482 49.99 -25.12 -1.26
C LYS A 482 49.52 -25.15 -2.71
N GLU A 483 48.58 -24.30 -3.07
CA GLU A 483 48.74 -23.11 -3.92
C GLU A 483 47.43 -22.33 -3.95
#